data_AF-A0A066X5J9-F1
#
_entry.id   AF-A0A066X5J9-F1
#
_cell.length_a   1.000
_cell.length_b   1.000
_cell.length_c   1.000
_cell.angle_alpha   90.00
_cell.angle_beta   90.00
_cell.angle_gamma   90.00
#
_symmetry.space_group_name_H-M   'P 1'
#
loop_
_entity.id
_entity.type
_entity.pdbx_description
1 polymer ?
#
loop_
_entity_poly.entity_id
_entity_poly.type
_entity_poly.pdbx_seq_one_letter_code
_entity_poly.pdbx_strand_id
1 'polypeptide(L)'
;MGLWFMPPPGMTPSMVAYEKDNDLEAVLVEGITNKDHQNMILQNAASLRHISLDASHYHPRTKYTDNLDMPLTDEQWDAAAKKIGMGRWISMGTAYGSASIRNAHLEIIKQEMTKVPGSRWFLLEDRKEKFRSLHSCADTMRGLPTLDEFRWLDQKSAMRQYAMAKKRFTEAKMDYFGMLSVSMREMRYLLTIDD
;
A
#
# COMPACT_ATOMS: atom_id res chain seq x y z
N MET A 1 8.29 24.16 -21.08
CA MET A 1 7.27 23.41 -20.30
C MET A 1 7.36 23.85 -18.85
N GLY A 2 6.23 24.17 -18.23
CA GLY A 2 6.16 24.51 -16.79
C GLY A 2 5.45 23.42 -16.03
N LEU A 3 5.80 23.23 -14.75
CA LEU A 3 5.16 22.30 -13.83
C LEU A 3 4.38 23.09 -12.77
N TRP A 4 3.18 22.67 -12.43
CA TRP A 4 2.42 23.25 -11.31
C TRP A 4 2.80 22.58 -9.99
N PHE A 5 2.94 23.40 -8.95
CA PHE A 5 3.19 22.96 -7.59
C PHE A 5 1.99 23.30 -6.72
N MET A 6 1.51 22.31 -5.97
CA MET A 6 0.44 22.52 -4.99
C MET A 6 0.98 23.39 -3.84
N PRO A 7 0.29 24.47 -3.43
CA PRO A 7 0.63 25.22 -2.22
C PRO A 7 0.60 24.30 -1.00
N PRO A 8 1.48 24.47 0.00
CA PRO A 8 1.60 23.52 1.11
C PRO A 8 0.31 23.50 1.94
N PRO A 9 -0.47 22.40 1.92
CA PRO A 9 -1.67 22.28 2.73
C PRO A 9 -1.31 21.75 4.12
N GLY A 10 -2.11 22.11 5.11
CA GLY A 10 -2.13 21.31 6.34
C GLY A 10 -2.64 19.90 6.03
N MET A 11 -2.11 18.88 6.69
CA MET A 11 -2.48 17.50 6.40
C MET A 11 -2.48 16.59 7.62
N THR A 12 -3.30 15.54 7.56
CA THR A 12 -3.38 14.51 8.58
C THR A 12 -3.49 13.14 7.89
N PRO A 13 -2.40 12.35 7.91
CA PRO A 13 -2.39 10.98 7.39
C PRO A 13 -3.15 10.01 8.29
N SER A 14 -3.77 9.02 7.67
CA SER A 14 -4.52 7.96 8.34
C SER A 14 -4.29 6.61 7.68
N MET A 15 -4.52 5.55 8.46
CA MET A 15 -4.38 4.18 8.03
C MET A 15 -5.54 3.34 8.54
N VAL A 16 -5.98 2.38 7.72
CA VAL A 16 -6.93 1.34 8.10
C VAL A 16 -6.33 -0.02 7.80
N ALA A 17 -6.34 -0.90 8.80
CA ALA A 17 -5.92 -2.29 8.64
C ALA A 17 -7.15 -3.21 8.60
N TYR A 18 -7.17 -4.15 7.67
CA TYR A 18 -8.21 -5.16 7.46
C TYR A 18 -7.63 -6.54 7.71
N GLU A 19 -8.28 -7.33 8.58
CA GLU A 19 -7.67 -8.53 9.16
C GLU A 19 -7.64 -9.71 8.20
N LYS A 20 -8.66 -9.91 7.36
CA LYS A 20 -8.78 -11.11 6.53
C LYS A 20 -8.49 -10.82 5.07
N ASP A 21 -8.02 -11.83 4.35
CA ASP A 21 -7.79 -11.72 2.90
C ASP A 21 -9.10 -11.60 2.11
N ASN A 22 -10.13 -12.36 2.53
CA ASN A 22 -11.46 -12.33 1.94
C ASN A 22 -12.17 -10.97 2.09
N ASP A 23 -11.67 -10.09 2.95
CA ASP A 23 -12.23 -8.75 3.11
C ASP A 23 -11.88 -7.85 1.91
N LEU A 24 -10.94 -8.25 1.04
CA LEU A 24 -10.49 -7.43 -0.10
C LEU A 24 -11.65 -6.98 -1.00
N GLU A 25 -12.58 -7.88 -1.32
CA GLU A 25 -13.72 -7.53 -2.17
C GLU A 25 -14.60 -6.48 -1.48
N ALA A 26 -14.88 -6.65 -0.18
CA ALA A 26 -15.64 -5.67 0.60
C ALA A 26 -14.88 -4.35 0.72
N VAL A 27 -13.56 -4.36 0.93
CA VAL A 27 -12.72 -3.16 1.00
C VAL A 27 -12.75 -2.40 -0.33
N LEU A 28 -12.63 -3.11 -1.45
CA LEU A 28 -12.69 -2.50 -2.77
C LEU A 28 -14.09 -1.96 -3.04
N VAL A 29 -15.13 -2.77 -2.86
CA VAL A 29 -16.52 -2.40 -3.17
C VAL A 29 -17.05 -1.30 -2.25
N GLU A 30 -16.80 -1.40 -0.95
CA GLU A 30 -17.36 -0.51 0.08
C GLU A 30 -16.49 0.70 0.43
N GLY A 31 -15.17 0.65 0.22
CA GLY A 31 -14.25 1.70 0.71
C GLY A 31 -13.25 2.26 -0.30
N ILE A 32 -13.01 1.63 -1.45
CA ILE A 32 -12.03 2.13 -2.45
C ILE A 32 -12.58 1.99 -3.88
N THR A 33 -13.90 2.08 -4.06
CA THR A 33 -14.47 2.15 -5.41
C THR A 33 -14.50 3.59 -5.91
N ASN A 34 -14.72 3.73 -7.22
CA ASN A 34 -14.93 4.99 -7.93
C ASN A 34 -15.85 5.99 -7.19
N LYS A 35 -16.78 5.55 -6.34
CA LYS A 35 -17.67 6.44 -5.58
C LYS A 35 -16.92 7.32 -4.58
N ASP A 36 -15.90 6.81 -3.89
CA ASP A 36 -15.18 7.61 -2.87
C ASP A 36 -14.21 8.60 -3.51
N HIS A 37 -13.66 8.26 -4.67
CA HIS A 37 -12.90 9.19 -5.50
C HIS A 37 -13.81 10.22 -6.21
N GLN A 38 -14.98 9.80 -6.71
CA GLN A 38 -15.97 10.68 -7.34
C GLN A 38 -16.61 11.66 -6.34
N ASN A 39 -16.80 11.22 -5.09
CA ASN A 39 -17.34 12.04 -4.00
C ASN A 39 -16.25 12.82 -3.25
N MET A 40 -14.99 12.77 -3.71
CA MET A 40 -13.84 13.43 -3.09
C MET A 40 -13.61 13.03 -1.60
N ILE A 41 -14.11 11.87 -1.18
CA ILE A 41 -13.88 11.29 0.15
C ILE A 41 -12.39 10.88 0.27
N LEU A 42 -11.78 10.42 -0.81
CA LEU A 42 -10.33 10.27 -0.90
C LEU A 42 -9.75 11.41 -1.75
N GLN A 43 -9.16 12.40 -1.07
CA GLN A 43 -8.58 13.57 -1.74
C GLN A 43 -7.26 13.26 -2.47
N ASN A 44 -6.56 12.20 -2.05
CA ASN A 44 -5.36 11.70 -2.72
C ASN A 44 -5.58 10.30 -3.30
N ALA A 45 -4.61 9.86 -4.09
CA ALA A 45 -4.45 8.46 -4.44
C ALA A 45 -4.16 7.65 -3.16
N ALA A 46 -5.21 7.19 -2.50
CA ALA A 46 -5.09 6.28 -1.37
C ALA A 46 -4.45 4.98 -1.87
N SER A 47 -3.49 4.46 -1.10
CA SER A 47 -2.83 3.21 -1.45
C SER A 47 -3.46 2.07 -0.66
N LEU A 48 -4.03 1.10 -1.36
CA LEU A 48 -4.33 -0.22 -0.79
C LEU A 48 -3.09 -1.11 -0.98
N ARG A 49 -2.56 -1.62 0.13
CA ARG A 49 -1.34 -2.41 0.17
C ARG A 49 -1.63 -3.76 0.82
N HIS A 50 -1.02 -4.81 0.28
CA HIS A 50 -0.99 -6.12 0.90
C HIS A 50 0.11 -6.16 1.98
N ILE A 51 -0.12 -6.96 3.03
CA ILE A 51 0.80 -7.12 4.17
C ILE A 51 2.24 -7.45 3.76
N SER A 52 2.46 -8.10 2.61
CA SER A 52 3.81 -8.42 2.14
C SER A 52 4.69 -7.17 1.96
N LEU A 53 4.10 -6.05 1.53
CA LEU A 53 4.83 -4.81 1.31
C LEU A 53 5.23 -4.16 2.64
N ASP A 54 4.26 -4.02 3.55
CA ASP A 54 4.49 -3.47 4.88
C ASP A 54 5.40 -4.39 5.72
N ALA A 55 5.18 -5.69 5.72
CA ALA A 55 6.05 -6.64 6.41
C ALA A 55 7.51 -6.54 5.95
N SER A 56 7.75 -6.41 4.65
CA SER A 56 9.09 -6.25 4.07
C SER A 56 9.73 -4.90 4.42
N HIS A 57 8.92 -3.87 4.60
CA HIS A 57 9.39 -2.55 5.02
C HIS A 57 9.88 -2.57 6.48
N TYR A 58 9.14 -3.25 7.36
CA TYR A 58 9.45 -3.29 8.81
C TYR A 58 10.64 -4.20 9.10
N HIS A 59 10.69 -5.39 8.48
CA HIS A 59 11.68 -6.40 8.77
C HIS A 59 12.16 -7.16 7.51
N PRO A 60 13.41 -7.65 7.50
CA PRO A 60 13.88 -8.52 6.42
C PRO A 60 13.09 -9.83 6.39
N ARG A 61 13.00 -10.44 5.20
CA ARG A 61 12.26 -11.70 4.96
C ARG A 61 12.65 -12.85 5.91
N THR A 62 13.93 -12.89 6.34
CA THR A 62 14.46 -13.86 7.31
C THR A 62 13.78 -13.82 8.69
N LYS A 63 13.01 -12.76 8.99
CA LYS A 63 12.23 -12.67 10.23
C LYS A 63 10.87 -13.36 10.16
N TYR A 64 10.46 -13.81 8.98
CA TYR A 64 9.15 -14.43 8.74
C TYR A 64 9.26 -15.88 8.25
N THR A 65 10.34 -16.25 7.58
CA THR A 65 10.60 -17.61 7.11
C THR A 65 12.09 -17.91 7.09
N ASP A 66 12.44 -19.16 7.38
CA ASP A 66 13.81 -19.68 7.21
C ASP A 66 14.06 -20.12 5.75
N ASN A 67 13.00 -20.47 5.02
CA ASN A 67 13.08 -20.83 3.62
C ASN A 67 12.84 -19.60 2.73
N LEU A 68 13.93 -19.00 2.25
CA LEU A 68 13.89 -17.79 1.42
C LEU A 68 13.51 -18.04 -0.03
N ASP A 69 13.61 -19.29 -0.51
CA ASP A 69 13.36 -19.65 -1.90
C ASP A 69 11.91 -20.04 -2.17
N MET A 70 11.12 -20.29 -1.12
CA MET A 70 9.69 -20.57 -1.23
C MET A 70 8.84 -19.34 -0.91
N PRO A 71 7.66 -19.18 -1.56
CA PRO A 71 6.68 -18.17 -1.16
C PRO A 71 6.20 -18.43 0.28
N LEU A 72 5.84 -17.37 0.99
CA LEU A 72 5.20 -17.52 2.29
C LEU A 72 3.78 -18.04 2.08
N THR A 73 3.35 -18.96 2.92
CA THR A 73 1.95 -19.42 2.97
C THR A 73 1.05 -18.35 3.60
N ASP A 74 -0.26 -18.51 3.48
CA ASP A 74 -1.21 -17.56 4.07
C ASP A 74 -1.08 -17.50 5.59
N GLU A 75 -0.84 -18.64 6.24
CA GLU A 75 -0.65 -18.70 7.69
C GLU A 75 0.63 -17.95 8.13
N GLN A 76 1.69 -18.01 7.31
CA GLN A 76 2.92 -17.28 7.57
C GLN A 76 2.71 -15.77 7.41
N TRP A 77 1.86 -15.35 6.47
CA TRP A 77 1.52 -13.93 6.34
C TRP A 77 0.60 -13.45 7.46
N ASP A 78 -0.34 -14.26 7.92
CA ASP A 78 -1.17 -13.94 9.08
C ASP A 78 -0.30 -13.79 10.35
N ALA A 79 0.70 -14.66 10.50
CA ALA A 79 1.69 -14.54 11.56
C ALA A 79 2.54 -13.26 11.41
N ALA A 80 2.94 -12.90 10.20
CA ALA A 80 3.66 -11.66 9.92
C ALA A 80 2.82 -10.42 10.24
N ALA A 81 1.54 -10.42 9.86
CA ALA A 81 0.57 -9.36 10.14
C ALA A 81 0.45 -9.11 11.64
N LYS A 82 0.21 -10.19 12.42
CA LYS A 82 0.16 -10.14 13.89
C LYS A 82 1.44 -9.60 14.50
N LYS A 83 2.60 -10.01 13.99
CA LYS A 83 3.92 -9.59 14.50
C LYS A 83 4.17 -8.09 14.36
N ILE A 84 3.69 -7.47 13.28
CA ILE A 84 3.81 -6.02 13.06
C ILE A 84 2.56 -5.23 13.49
N GLY A 85 1.57 -5.92 14.07
CA GLY A 85 0.32 -5.33 14.52
C GLY A 85 -0.54 -4.77 13.40
N MET A 86 -0.48 -5.37 12.20
CA MET A 86 -1.26 -5.01 11.01
C MET A 86 -2.23 -6.12 10.63
N GLY A 87 -3.12 -5.84 9.68
CA GLY A 87 -3.98 -6.84 9.03
C GLY A 87 -3.38 -7.34 7.71
N ARG A 88 -4.13 -8.19 7.00
CA ARG A 88 -3.76 -8.71 5.67
C ARG A 88 -3.70 -7.62 4.60
N TRP A 89 -4.60 -6.64 4.70
CA TRP A 89 -4.71 -5.51 3.81
C TRP A 89 -4.65 -4.20 4.59
N ILE A 90 -4.00 -3.20 4.00
CA ILE A 90 -3.72 -1.92 4.65
C ILE A 90 -4.06 -0.81 3.66
N SER A 91 -5.03 0.02 4.00
CA SER A 91 -5.35 1.24 3.26
C SER A 91 -4.70 2.44 3.95
N MET A 92 -4.02 3.29 3.17
CA MET A 92 -3.42 4.54 3.65
C MET A 92 -3.88 5.71 2.80
N GLY A 93 -4.26 6.79 3.47
CA GLY A 93 -4.75 8.02 2.86
C GLY A 93 -4.37 9.25 3.69
N THR A 94 -4.62 10.43 3.15
CA THR A 94 -4.37 11.69 3.86
C THR A 94 -5.49 12.67 3.59
N ALA A 95 -5.97 13.32 4.66
CA ALA A 95 -6.86 14.47 4.56
C ALA A 95 -6.06 15.78 4.52
N TYR A 96 -6.40 16.68 3.60
CA TYR A 96 -5.76 17.98 3.41
C TYR A 96 -6.72 19.13 3.72
N GLY A 97 -6.17 20.29 4.10
CA GLY A 97 -6.93 21.52 4.33
C GLY A 97 -6.69 22.13 5.71
N SER A 98 -7.61 23.00 6.15
CA SER A 98 -7.60 23.55 7.52
C SER A 98 -7.90 22.47 8.56
N ALA A 99 -7.58 22.71 9.84
CA ALA A 99 -7.82 21.72 10.89
C ALA A 99 -9.30 21.31 11.00
N SER A 100 -10.24 22.25 10.84
CA SER A 100 -11.67 21.97 10.85
C SER A 100 -12.11 21.08 9.69
N ILE A 101 -11.61 21.34 8.47
CA ILE A 101 -11.89 20.52 7.30
C ILE A 101 -11.32 19.12 7.47
N ARG A 102 -10.05 19.00 7.89
CA ARG A 102 -9.40 17.70 8.07
C ARG A 102 -10.10 16.84 9.10
N ASN A 103 -10.53 17.41 10.23
CA ASN A 103 -11.20 16.64 11.28
C ASN A 103 -12.54 16.07 10.79
N ALA A 104 -13.38 16.90 10.17
CA ALA A 104 -14.65 16.45 9.59
C ALA A 104 -14.43 15.39 8.50
N HIS A 105 -13.41 15.59 7.67
CA HIS A 105 -13.07 14.67 6.58
C HIS A 105 -12.57 13.32 7.10
N LEU A 106 -11.73 13.31 8.13
CA LEU A 106 -11.25 12.08 8.78
C LEU A 106 -12.38 11.31 9.46
N GLU A 107 -13.39 11.98 10.01
CA GLU A 107 -14.58 11.31 10.55
C GLU A 107 -15.33 10.55 9.47
N ILE A 108 -15.53 11.17 8.30
CA ILE A 108 -16.16 10.52 7.14
C ILE A 108 -15.31 9.33 6.66
N ILE A 109 -14.00 9.54 6.45
CA ILE A 109 -13.10 8.45 6.02
C ILE A 109 -13.15 7.31 7.03
N LYS A 110 -13.08 7.60 8.34
CA LYS A 110 -13.13 6.58 9.38
C LYS A 110 -14.45 5.83 9.33
N GLN A 111 -15.59 6.50 9.21
CA GLN A 111 -16.91 5.86 9.14
C GLN A 111 -17.03 4.93 7.92
N GLU A 112 -16.58 5.38 6.75
CA GLU A 112 -16.66 4.61 5.51
C GLU A 112 -15.69 3.43 5.50
N MET A 113 -14.42 3.69 5.81
CA MET A 113 -13.37 2.69 5.72
C MET A 113 -13.44 1.62 6.82
N THR A 114 -14.20 1.88 7.89
CA THR A 114 -14.37 0.92 9.00
C THR A 114 -15.68 0.13 8.96
N LYS A 115 -16.46 0.22 7.86
CA LYS A 115 -17.65 -0.62 7.64
C LYS A 115 -17.33 -2.11 7.62
N VAL A 116 -16.14 -2.46 7.11
CA VAL A 116 -15.64 -3.82 7.12
C VAL A 116 -15.42 -4.30 8.56
N PRO A 117 -16.08 -5.40 9.00
CA PRO A 117 -15.97 -5.88 10.37
C PRO A 117 -14.53 -6.28 10.74
N GLY A 118 -14.06 -5.81 11.90
CA GLY A 118 -12.70 -6.10 12.39
C GLY A 118 -11.63 -5.14 11.85
N SER A 119 -12.00 -4.16 11.03
CA SER A 119 -11.12 -3.09 10.61
C SER A 119 -10.60 -2.26 11.81
N ARG A 120 -9.33 -1.85 11.73
CA ARG A 120 -8.67 -1.04 12.76
C ARG A 120 -8.17 0.27 12.19
N TRP A 121 -8.53 1.37 12.83
CA TRP A 121 -8.14 2.72 12.45
C TRP A 121 -6.88 3.18 13.20
N PHE A 122 -5.97 3.83 12.48
CA PHE A 122 -4.74 4.39 13.03
C PHE A 122 -4.47 5.80 12.50
N LEU A 123 -3.97 6.65 13.38
CA LEU A 123 -3.34 7.92 13.06
C LEU A 123 -1.81 7.81 13.20
N LEU A 124 -1.10 8.86 12.80
CA LEU A 124 0.36 8.92 12.91
C LEU A 124 0.87 8.66 14.34
N GLU A 125 0.14 9.15 15.34
CA GLU A 125 0.51 9.05 16.76
C GLU A 125 0.37 7.64 17.35
N ASP A 126 -0.49 6.81 16.75
CA ASP A 126 -0.73 5.44 17.19
C ASP A 126 0.40 4.49 16.78
N ARG A 127 1.14 4.84 15.73
CA ARG A 127 2.25 4.04 15.20
C ARG A 127 3.58 4.61 15.69
N LYS A 128 4.21 3.94 16.65
CA LYS A 128 5.46 4.38 17.34
C LYS A 128 6.69 3.54 17.03
N GLU A 129 6.51 2.45 16.32
CA GLU A 129 7.54 1.46 16.02
C GLU A 129 8.59 1.96 15.02
N LYS A 130 9.68 1.21 14.87
CA LYS A 130 10.78 1.55 13.95
C LYS A 130 10.40 1.14 12.52
N PHE A 131 10.70 1.97 11.52
CA PHE A 131 10.34 1.75 10.11
C PHE A 131 8.84 1.62 9.91
N ARG A 132 8.11 2.60 10.46
CA ARG A 132 6.65 2.67 10.42
C ARG A 132 6.21 3.19 9.06
N SER A 133 5.60 2.32 8.27
CA SER A 133 5.18 2.59 6.89
C SER A 133 4.24 3.78 6.76
N LEU A 134 3.36 4.02 7.74
CA LEU A 134 2.49 5.20 7.74
C LEU A 134 3.27 6.52 7.71
N HIS A 135 4.41 6.59 8.41
CA HIS A 135 5.23 7.81 8.46
C HIS A 135 5.98 8.00 7.14
N SER A 136 6.55 6.93 6.58
CA SER A 136 7.15 6.97 5.24
C SER A 136 6.13 7.37 4.17
N CYS A 137 4.91 6.84 4.25
CA CYS A 137 3.83 7.18 3.33
C CYS A 137 3.36 8.63 3.51
N ALA A 138 3.29 9.11 4.76
CA ALA A 138 3.00 10.50 5.07
C ALA A 138 4.01 11.45 4.44
N ASP A 139 5.31 11.16 4.55
CA ASP A 139 6.36 11.98 3.93
C ASP A 139 6.21 12.01 2.40
N THR A 140 5.97 10.86 1.78
CA THR A 140 5.69 10.77 0.33
C THR A 140 4.45 11.60 -0.05
N MET A 141 3.38 11.54 0.74
CA MET A 141 2.15 12.31 0.53
C MET A 141 2.34 13.82 0.76
N ARG A 142 3.39 14.23 1.48
CA ARG A 142 3.83 15.64 1.57
C ARG A 142 4.64 16.11 0.36
N GLY A 143 4.99 15.20 -0.55
CA GLY A 143 5.96 15.44 -1.61
C GLY A 143 7.41 15.42 -1.11
N LEU A 144 7.67 14.93 0.11
CA LEU A 144 9.02 14.72 0.60
C LEU A 144 9.56 13.40 0.05
N PRO A 145 10.69 13.41 -0.65
CA PRO A 145 11.26 12.19 -1.18
C PRO A 145 11.87 11.35 -0.07
N THR A 146 11.54 10.07 -0.05
CA THR A 146 12.12 9.10 0.89
C THR A 146 12.76 7.95 0.12
N LEU A 147 13.75 7.30 0.76
CA LEU A 147 14.32 6.04 0.28
C LEU A 147 13.83 4.85 1.13
N ASP A 148 12.89 5.10 2.02
CA ASP A 148 12.41 4.14 3.00
C ASP A 148 11.65 2.97 2.33
N GLU A 149 11.02 3.22 1.19
CA GLU A 149 10.43 2.17 0.37
C GLU A 149 11.48 1.31 -0.36
N PHE A 150 12.77 1.67 -0.44
CA PHE A 150 13.76 0.74 -1.04
C PHE A 150 14.05 -0.50 -0.20
N ARG A 151 13.60 -0.54 1.06
CA ARG A 151 13.89 -1.64 1.98
C ARG A 151 13.32 -2.98 1.53
N TRP A 152 12.28 -2.97 0.69
CA TRP A 152 11.71 -4.20 0.12
C TRP A 152 12.34 -4.61 -1.21
N LEU A 153 13.21 -3.77 -1.81
CA LEU A 153 13.81 -4.06 -3.11
C LEU A 153 15.02 -5.00 -2.99
N ASP A 154 14.90 -6.17 -3.62
CA ASP A 154 15.99 -7.10 -3.89
C ASP A 154 16.11 -7.28 -5.41
N GLN A 155 17.30 -7.01 -5.97
CA GLN A 155 17.58 -7.18 -7.40
C GLN A 155 17.29 -8.61 -7.89
N LYS A 156 17.47 -9.62 -7.03
CA LYS A 156 17.14 -11.01 -7.36
C LYS A 156 15.63 -11.23 -7.49
N SER A 157 14.82 -10.51 -6.71
CA SER A 157 13.36 -10.57 -6.77
C SER A 157 12.83 -10.03 -8.10
N ALA A 158 13.37 -8.90 -8.58
CA ALA A 158 12.98 -8.31 -9.86
C ALA A 158 13.21 -9.25 -11.05
N MET A 159 14.36 -9.93 -11.09
CA MET A 159 14.66 -10.92 -12.14
C MET A 159 13.76 -12.16 -12.06
N ARG A 160 13.39 -12.62 -10.85
CA ARG A 160 12.44 -13.72 -10.66
C ARG A 160 11.03 -13.33 -11.13
N GLN A 161 10.58 -12.10 -10.86
CA GLN A 161 9.29 -11.60 -11.34
C GLN A 161 9.23 -11.52 -12.87
N TYR A 162 10.27 -10.98 -13.51
CA TYR A 162 10.41 -10.97 -14.97
C TYR A 162 10.34 -12.38 -15.57
N ALA A 163 11.13 -13.31 -15.04
CA ALA A 163 11.17 -14.69 -15.53
C ALA A 163 9.81 -15.40 -15.38
N MET A 164 9.13 -15.20 -14.25
CA MET A 164 7.80 -15.74 -13.98
C MET A 164 6.76 -15.19 -14.96
N ALA A 165 6.69 -13.86 -15.11
CA ALA A 165 5.72 -13.24 -16.00
C ALA A 165 5.94 -13.70 -17.45
N LYS A 166 7.19 -13.66 -17.94
CA LYS A 166 7.52 -14.13 -19.29
C LYS A 166 7.13 -15.58 -19.53
N LYS A 167 7.33 -16.46 -18.53
CA LYS A 167 6.90 -17.86 -18.59
C LYS A 167 5.37 -17.98 -18.74
N ARG A 168 4.59 -17.25 -17.93
CA ARG A 168 3.11 -17.29 -17.98
C ARG A 168 2.55 -16.74 -19.29
N PHE A 169 3.13 -15.68 -19.83
CA PHE A 169 2.74 -15.14 -21.16
C PHE A 169 3.03 -16.15 -22.28
N THR A 170 4.18 -16.84 -22.21
CA THR A 170 4.52 -17.91 -23.17
C THR A 170 3.51 -19.07 -23.08
N GLU A 171 3.14 -19.50 -21.86
CA GLU A 171 2.12 -20.54 -21.64
C GLU A 171 0.75 -20.13 -22.17
N ALA A 172 0.38 -18.85 -22.02
CA ALA A 172 -0.87 -18.28 -22.51
C ALA A 172 -0.86 -17.95 -24.02
N LYS A 173 0.25 -18.18 -24.73
CA LYS A 173 0.46 -17.77 -26.14
C LYS A 173 0.21 -16.28 -26.39
N MET A 174 0.52 -15.46 -25.38
CA MET A 174 0.43 -14.00 -25.44
C MET A 174 1.82 -13.39 -25.51
N ASP A 175 1.97 -12.31 -26.25
CA ASP A 175 3.20 -11.54 -26.26
C ASP A 175 3.37 -10.83 -24.91
N TYR A 176 4.56 -10.95 -24.32
CA TYR A 176 4.88 -10.30 -23.06
C TYR A 176 5.04 -8.79 -23.27
N PHE A 177 4.10 -8.02 -22.72
CA PHE A 177 4.19 -6.56 -22.60
C PHE A 177 4.37 -6.19 -21.13
N GLY A 178 5.61 -5.88 -20.75
CA GLY A 178 5.92 -5.46 -19.39
C GLY A 178 6.81 -4.24 -19.36
N MET A 179 6.49 -3.30 -18.48
CA MET A 179 7.30 -2.13 -18.21
C MET A 179 7.84 -2.22 -16.78
N LEU A 180 9.17 -2.34 -16.68
CA LEU A 180 9.89 -2.14 -15.42
C LEU A 180 10.24 -0.66 -15.34
N SER A 181 9.39 0.13 -14.69
CA SER A 181 9.73 1.51 -14.39
C SER A 181 10.61 1.52 -13.14
N VAL A 182 11.92 1.64 -13.35
CA VAL A 182 12.90 1.84 -12.28
C VAL A 182 13.14 3.34 -12.14
N SER A 183 12.51 3.94 -11.15
CA SER A 183 12.78 5.31 -10.73
C SER A 183 13.91 5.30 -9.70
N MET A 184 14.55 6.45 -9.47
CA MET A 184 15.41 6.65 -8.30
C MET A 184 14.68 6.42 -6.96
N ARG A 185 13.35 6.19 -6.97
CA ARG A 185 12.49 6.11 -5.78
C ARG A 185 11.53 4.91 -5.67
N GLU A 186 11.43 4.05 -6.69
CA GLU A 186 10.52 2.89 -6.70
C GLU A 186 10.78 1.99 -7.92
N MET A 187 10.37 0.73 -7.84
CA MET A 187 10.23 -0.16 -8.99
C MET A 187 8.75 -0.50 -9.17
N ARG A 188 8.10 0.07 -10.18
CA ARG A 188 6.74 -0.30 -10.55
C ARG A 188 6.79 -1.37 -11.64
N TYR A 189 6.20 -2.53 -11.34
CA TYR A 189 5.96 -3.57 -12.32
C TYR A 189 4.53 -3.43 -12.83
N LEU A 190 4.37 -2.80 -13.98
CA LEU A 190 3.08 -2.66 -14.65
C LEU A 190 2.97 -3.80 -15.67
N LEU A 191 1.93 -4.62 -15.49
CA LEU A 191 1.62 -5.75 -16.35
C LEU A 191 0.27 -5.47 -16.99
N THR A 192 0.28 -5.28 -18.31
CA THR A 192 -0.92 -5.00 -19.10
C THR A 192 -1.33 -6.29 -19.79
N ILE A 193 -2.60 -6.67 -19.64
CA ILE A 193 -3.24 -7.73 -20.40
C ILE A 193 -4.24 -7.02 -21.30
N ASP A 194 -3.95 -6.99 -22.61
CA ASP A 194 -4.93 -6.60 -23.63
C ASP A 194 -5.55 -7.90 -24.18
N ASP A 195 -6.88 -8.02 -24.07
CA ASP A 195 -7.70 -9.07 -24.69
C ASP A 195 -8.04 -8.73 -26.15
#